data_AF-A0A370QQ16-F1
#
_entry.id   AF-A0A370QQ16-F1
#
_cell.length_a   1.000
_cell.length_b   1.000
_cell.length_c   1.000
_cell.angle_alpha   90.00
_cell.angle_beta   90.00
_cell.angle_gamma   90.00
#
_symmetry.space_group_name_H-M   'P 1'
#
loop_
_entity.id
_entity.type
_entity.pdbx_description
1 polymer ?
#
loop_
_entity_poly.entity_id
_entity_poly.type
_entity_poly.pdbx_seq_one_letter_code
_entity_poly.pdbx_strand_id
1 'polypeptide(L)'
;MITFLLALVQDVILAAIPALGFAMVFNVPVRALPYCALLGGIGHGSRMIMMAAGMNVEWATLCASIMIGVIGIQWSRWLLAHPKVFTVAAVIPMFPGIYAYTAMISVVKISHQGYSPLLFEALVTNFLKAAFIVGALSIGLSLPGLWLYRKRPGV
;
A
#
# COMPACT_ATOMS: atom_id res chain seq x y z
N MET A 1 -4.05 -17.54 18.72
CA MET A 1 -3.41 -18.05 17.48
C MET A 1 -4.42 -18.29 16.37
N ILE A 2 -5.45 -19.12 16.58
CA ILE A 2 -6.49 -19.39 15.56
C ILE A 2 -7.23 -18.12 15.12
N THR A 3 -7.59 -17.24 16.06
CA THR A 3 -8.26 -15.96 15.78
C THR A 3 -7.43 -15.03 14.90
N PHE A 4 -6.12 -14.99 15.12
CA PHE A 4 -5.20 -14.18 14.31
C PHE A 4 -5.06 -14.73 12.89
N LEU A 5 -4.94 -16.05 12.74
CA LEU A 5 -4.89 -16.69 11.42
C LEU A 5 -6.16 -16.43 10.63
N LEU A 6 -7.34 -16.51 11.27
CA LEU A 6 -8.61 -16.19 10.63
C LEU A 6 -8.67 -14.72 10.20
N ALA A 7 -8.24 -13.80 11.07
CA ALA A 7 -8.19 -12.37 10.76
C ALA A 7 -7.23 -12.08 9.60
N LEU A 8 -6.07 -12.74 9.55
CA LEU A 8 -5.09 -12.61 8.47
C LEU A 8 -5.65 -13.12 7.13
N VAL A 9 -6.31 -14.28 7.13
CA VAL A 9 -6.95 -14.81 5.91
C VAL A 9 -8.03 -13.86 5.41
N GLN A 10 -8.86 -13.33 6.32
CA GLN A 10 -9.87 -12.35 5.99
C GLN A 10 -9.25 -11.07 5.43
N ASP A 11 -8.20 -10.55 6.05
CA ASP A 11 -7.48 -9.36 5.62
C ASP A 11 -6.91 -9.51 4.20
N VAL A 12 -6.24 -10.63 3.92
CA VAL A 12 -5.68 -10.95 2.60
C VAL A 12 -6.77 -11.03 1.52
N ILE A 13 -7.87 -11.73 1.80
CA ILE A 13 -8.98 -11.90 0.84
C ILE A 13 -9.65 -10.55 0.58
N LEU A 14 -9.95 -9.78 1.63
CA LEU A 14 -10.60 -8.48 1.50
C LEU A 14 -9.70 -7.46 0.81
N ALA A 15 -8.38 -7.50 1.00
CA ALA A 15 -7.43 -6.63 0.31
C ALA A 15 -7.28 -6.98 -1.19
N ALA A 16 -7.46 -8.25 -1.56
CA ALA A 16 -7.39 -8.69 -2.95
C ALA A 16 -8.52 -8.09 -3.82
N ILE A 17 -9.70 -7.84 -3.25
CA ILE A 17 -10.87 -7.29 -3.95
C ILE A 17 -10.60 -5.87 -4.51
N PRO A 18 -10.20 -4.86 -3.71
CA PRO A 18 -9.87 -3.55 -4.23
C PRO A 18 -8.63 -3.58 -5.13
N ALA A 19 -7.63 -4.42 -4.86
CA ALA A 19 -6.49 -4.57 -5.76
C ALA A 19 -6.93 -5.05 -7.17
N LEU A 20 -7.84 -6.02 -7.23
CA LEU A 20 -8.44 -6.49 -8.49
C LEU A 20 -9.29 -5.40 -9.16
N GLY A 21 -10.14 -4.73 -8.38
CA GLY A 21 -11.00 -3.64 -8.87
C GLY A 21 -10.20 -2.53 -9.53
N PHE A 22 -9.16 -2.03 -8.87
CA PHE A 22 -8.29 -1.00 -9.43
C PHE A 22 -7.42 -1.51 -10.58
N ALA A 23 -7.01 -2.78 -10.58
CA ALA A 23 -6.33 -3.36 -11.74
C ALA A 23 -7.21 -3.31 -13.00
N MET A 24 -8.52 -3.59 -12.87
CA MET A 24 -9.47 -3.44 -13.98
C MET A 24 -9.61 -1.97 -14.41
N VAL A 25 -9.70 -1.03 -13.47
CA VAL A 25 -9.74 0.42 -13.77
C VAL A 25 -8.47 0.88 -14.52
N PHE A 26 -7.32 0.30 -14.22
CA PHE A 26 -6.06 0.57 -14.90
C PHE A 26 -5.88 -0.20 -16.20
N ASN A 27 -6.91 -0.87 -16.72
CA ASN A 27 -6.89 -1.64 -17.95
C ASN A 27 -5.77 -2.72 -17.97
N VAL A 28 -5.53 -3.36 -16.82
CA VAL A 28 -4.61 -4.49 -16.72
C VAL A 28 -5.15 -5.67 -17.54
N PRO A 29 -4.33 -6.36 -18.36
CA PRO A 29 -4.79 -7.49 -19.16
C PRO A 29 -5.36 -8.60 -18.28
N VAL A 30 -6.43 -9.26 -18.74
CA VAL A 30 -7.18 -10.26 -17.95
C VAL A 30 -6.28 -11.35 -17.37
N ARG A 31 -5.25 -11.77 -18.11
CA ARG A 31 -4.27 -12.78 -17.68
C ARG A 31 -3.43 -12.33 -16.46
N ALA A 32 -3.24 -11.03 -16.28
CA ALA A 32 -2.49 -10.43 -15.18
C ALA A 32 -3.34 -10.11 -13.94
N LEU A 33 -4.67 -10.05 -14.07
CA LEU A 33 -5.58 -9.69 -12.97
C LEU A 33 -5.46 -10.59 -11.72
N PRO A 34 -5.36 -11.93 -11.83
CA PRO A 34 -5.20 -12.79 -10.65
C PRO A 34 -3.91 -12.48 -9.87
N TYR A 35 -2.85 -12.08 -10.59
CA TYR A 35 -1.58 -11.70 -9.99
C TYR A 35 -1.70 -10.36 -9.25
N CYS A 36 -2.44 -9.38 -9.78
CA CYS A 36 -2.71 -8.14 -9.06
C CYS A 36 -3.46 -8.38 -7.74
N ALA A 37 -4.48 -9.25 -7.77
CA ALA A 37 -5.25 -9.63 -6.59
C ALA A 37 -4.37 -10.34 -5.55
N LEU A 38 -3.58 -11.34 -5.99
CA LEU A 38 -2.66 -12.08 -5.13
C LEU A 38 -1.60 -11.16 -4.51
N LEU A 39 -1.00 -10.27 -5.30
CA LEU A 39 0.03 -9.35 -4.83
C LEU A 39 -0.52 -8.32 -3.85
N GLY A 40 -1.75 -7.84 -4.06
CA GLY A 40 -2.44 -6.95 -3.13
C GLY A 40 -2.74 -7.62 -1.79
N GLY A 41 -3.22 -8.87 -1.84
CA GLY A 41 -3.42 -9.69 -0.64
C GLY A 41 -2.12 -9.95 0.12
N ILE A 42 -1.05 -10.36 -0.57
CA ILE A 42 0.27 -10.58 0.02
C ILE A 42 0.83 -9.29 0.64
N GLY A 43 0.73 -8.17 -0.06
CA GLY A 43 1.17 -6.87 0.40
C GLY A 43 0.48 -6.46 1.70
N HIS A 44 -0.85 -6.46 1.71
CA HIS A 44 -1.62 -6.04 2.88
C HIS A 44 -1.45 -7.02 4.06
N GLY A 45 -1.51 -8.34 3.79
CA GLY A 45 -1.29 -9.36 4.81
C GLY A 45 0.10 -9.28 5.44
N SER A 46 1.16 -9.02 4.66
CA SER A 46 2.50 -8.83 5.20
C SER A 46 2.59 -7.62 6.13
N ARG A 47 1.93 -6.52 5.77
CA ARG A 47 1.81 -5.33 6.63
C ARG A 47 1.10 -5.67 7.94
N MET A 48 0.00 -6.44 7.88
CA MET A 48 -0.71 -6.90 9.08
C MET A 48 0.18 -7.76 9.99
N ILE A 49 0.96 -8.70 9.42
CA ILE A 49 1.88 -9.55 10.19
C ILE A 49 2.95 -8.68 10.89
N MET A 50 3.56 -7.74 10.17
CA MET A 50 4.55 -6.84 10.74
C MET A 50 3.98 -5.95 11.85
N MET A 51 2.76 -5.44 11.67
CA MET A 51 2.07 -4.68 12.72
C MET A 51 1.75 -5.54 13.94
N ALA A 52 1.37 -6.81 13.75
CA ALA A 52 1.15 -7.75 14.84
C ALA A 52 2.44 -8.10 15.60
N ALA A 53 3.60 -8.01 14.94
CA ALA A 53 4.92 -8.13 15.56
C ALA A 53 5.39 -6.85 16.27
N GLY A 54 4.57 -5.80 16.33
CA GLY A 54 4.86 -4.54 17.03
C GLY A 54 5.51 -3.45 16.16
N MET A 55 5.62 -3.65 14.84
CA MET A 55 6.09 -2.58 13.96
C MET A 55 5.03 -1.50 13.78
N ASN A 56 5.48 -0.24 13.78
CA ASN A 56 4.62 0.88 13.42
C ASN A 56 4.13 0.76 11.97
N VAL A 57 2.96 1.34 11.71
CA VAL A 57 2.26 1.21 10.43
C VAL A 57 3.09 1.73 9.26
N GLU A 58 3.88 2.79 9.46
CA GLU A 58 4.73 3.41 8.45
C GLU A 58 5.84 2.46 8.01
N TRP A 59 6.55 1.86 8.98
CA TRP A 59 7.62 0.89 8.72
C TRP A 59 7.09 -0.41 8.12
N ALA A 60 5.98 -0.92 8.64
CA ALA A 60 5.33 -2.10 8.07
C ALA A 60 4.90 -1.86 6.61
N THR A 61 4.37 -0.67 6.31
CA THR A 61 3.99 -0.27 4.95
C THR A 61 5.21 -0.18 4.04
N LEU A 62 6.32 0.40 4.51
CA LEU A 62 7.57 0.50 3.74
C LEU A 62 8.13 -0.88 3.38
N CYS A 63 8.22 -1.79 4.35
CA CYS A 63 8.72 -3.15 4.11
C CYS A 63 7.79 -3.93 3.17
N ALA A 64 6.48 -3.80 3.34
CA ALA A 64 5.49 -4.46 2.48
C ALA A 64 5.55 -3.93 1.03
N SER A 65 5.72 -2.63 0.82
CA SER A 65 5.83 -2.05 -0.53
C SER A 65 7.13 -2.42 -1.23
N ILE A 66 8.25 -2.54 -0.50
CA ILE A 66 9.50 -3.11 -1.01
C ILE A 66 9.26 -4.56 -1.47
N MET A 67 8.63 -5.37 -0.63
CA MET A 67 8.33 -6.77 -0.97
C MET A 67 7.43 -6.87 -2.21
N ILE A 68 6.38 -6.04 -2.31
CA ILE A 68 5.52 -5.94 -3.50
C ILE A 68 6.35 -5.60 -4.75
N GLY A 69 7.27 -4.63 -4.64
CA GLY A 69 8.14 -4.23 -5.75
C GLY A 69 9.09 -5.34 -6.20
N VAL A 70 9.70 -6.08 -5.25
CA VAL A 70 10.57 -7.23 -5.56
C VAL A 70 9.79 -8.33 -6.27
N ILE A 71 8.64 -8.73 -5.73
CA ILE A 71 7.78 -9.77 -6.33
C ILE A 71 7.28 -9.33 -7.70
N GLY A 72 6.84 -8.07 -7.83
CA GLY A 72 6.38 -7.51 -9.09
C GLY A 72 7.45 -7.49 -10.18
N ILE A 73 8.71 -7.21 -9.83
CA ILE A 73 9.84 -7.31 -10.77
C ILE A 73 10.10 -8.77 -11.16
N GLN A 74 10.04 -9.71 -10.22
CA GLN A 74 10.24 -11.13 -10.54
C GLN A 74 9.14 -11.65 -11.48
N TRP A 75 7.88 -11.35 -11.18
CA TRP A 75 6.74 -11.73 -12.03
C TRP A 75 6.75 -11.03 -13.38
N SER A 76 7.27 -9.80 -13.47
CA SER A 76 7.41 -9.09 -14.75
C SER A 76 8.24 -9.88 -15.77
N ARG A 77 9.26 -10.59 -15.30
CA ARG A 77 10.15 -11.41 -16.14
C ARG A 77 9.46 -12.68 -16.62
N TRP A 78 8.58 -13.26 -15.81
CA TRP A 78 7.87 -14.50 -16.14
C TRP A 78 6.63 -14.26 -16.99
N LEU A 79 5.88 -13.20 -16.71
CA LEU A 79 4.64 -12.85 -17.40
C LEU A 79 4.85 -11.91 -18.59
N LEU A 80 6.10 -11.52 -18.87
CA LEU A 80 6.49 -10.62 -19.96
C LEU A 80 5.69 -9.30 -19.95
N ALA A 81 5.40 -8.79 -18.76
CA ALA A 81 4.61 -7.58 -18.54
C ALA A 81 5.35 -6.64 -17.61
N HIS A 82 5.30 -5.33 -17.86
CA HIS A 82 6.04 -4.34 -17.07
C HIS A 82 5.62 -4.39 -15.57
N PRO A 83 6.54 -4.30 -14.58
CA PRO A 83 6.22 -4.46 -13.15
C PRO A 83 5.04 -3.61 -12.66
N LYS A 84 4.94 -2.37 -13.17
CA LYS A 84 3.86 -1.41 -12.84
C LYS A 84 2.46 -1.96 -13.11
N VAL A 85 2.30 -2.92 -14.02
CA VAL A 85 1.01 -3.59 -14.30
C VAL A 85 0.46 -4.26 -13.05
N PHE A 86 1.33 -4.81 -12.19
CA PHE A 86 0.95 -5.53 -10.98
C PHE A 86 1.03 -4.65 -9.73
N THR A 87 2.15 -3.92 -9.60
CA THR A 87 2.51 -3.30 -8.33
C THR A 87 1.66 -2.09 -7.97
N VAL A 88 1.20 -1.31 -8.96
CA VAL A 88 0.41 -0.10 -8.71
C VAL A 88 -0.97 -0.47 -8.16
N ALA A 89 -1.63 -1.48 -8.73
CA ALA A 89 -2.91 -1.97 -8.23
C ALA A 89 -2.76 -2.63 -6.84
N ALA A 90 -1.68 -3.39 -6.63
CA ALA A 90 -1.43 -4.12 -5.39
C ALA A 90 -1.23 -3.24 -4.15
N VAL A 91 -0.70 -2.02 -4.28
CA VAL A 91 -0.48 -1.13 -3.12
C VAL A 91 -1.72 -0.36 -2.69
N ILE A 92 -2.77 -0.31 -3.52
CA ILE A 92 -3.96 0.51 -3.25
C ILE A 92 -4.71 0.15 -1.96
N PRO A 93 -4.88 -1.14 -1.58
CA PRO A 93 -5.52 -1.49 -0.32
C PRO A 93 -4.79 -0.90 0.90
N MET A 94 -3.49 -0.61 0.79
CA MET A 94 -2.68 -0.03 1.87
C MET A 94 -2.70 1.51 1.85
N PHE A 95 -3.38 2.15 0.90
CA PHE A 95 -3.42 3.61 0.81
C PHE A 95 -4.19 4.21 2.00
N PRO A 96 -3.66 5.24 2.68
CA PRO A 96 -4.19 5.72 3.97
C PRO A 96 -5.42 6.64 3.81
N GLY A 97 -6.45 6.18 3.09
CA GLY A 97 -7.63 6.99 2.75
C GLY A 97 -8.41 7.49 3.97
N ILE A 98 -8.61 6.63 4.98
CA ILE A 98 -9.31 7.03 6.22
C ILE A 98 -8.56 8.14 6.96
N TYR A 99 -7.24 8.03 7.07
CA TYR A 99 -6.40 9.07 7.69
C TYR A 99 -6.49 10.38 6.90
N ALA A 100 -6.34 10.32 5.58
CA ALA A 100 -6.44 11.51 4.73
C ALA A 100 -7.82 12.19 4.83
N TYR A 101 -8.90 11.40 4.79
CA TYR A 101 -10.26 11.92 4.85
C TYR A 101 -10.59 12.50 6.24
N THR A 102 -10.11 11.87 7.31
CA THR A 102 -10.28 12.38 8.68
C THR A 102 -9.56 13.71 8.86
N ALA A 103 -8.32 13.82 8.35
CA ALA A 103 -7.60 15.10 8.36
C ALA A 103 -8.37 16.19 7.60
N MET A 104 -8.86 15.88 6.39
CA MET A 104 -9.67 16.81 5.60
C MET A 104 -10.94 17.25 6.33
N ILE A 105 -11.70 16.32 6.92
CA ILE A 105 -12.88 16.66 7.72
C ILE A 105 -12.52 17.57 8.89
N SER A 106 -11.40 17.32 9.57
CA SER A 106 -10.95 18.18 10.67
C SER A 106 -10.67 19.62 10.19
N VAL A 107 -10.05 19.82 9.02
CA VAL A 107 -9.88 21.16 8.43
C VAL A 107 -11.23 21.82 8.18
N VAL A 108 -12.17 21.10 7.55
CA VAL A 108 -13.51 21.63 7.25
C VAL A 108 -14.24 22.03 8.53
N LYS A 109 -14.17 21.20 9.58
CA LYS A 109 -14.78 21.52 10.88
C LYS A 109 -14.13 22.73 11.53
N ILE A 110 -12.79 22.88 11.48
CA ILE A 110 -12.11 24.08 11.99
C ILE A 110 -12.57 25.32 11.23
N SER A 111 -12.73 25.23 9.90
CA SER A 111 -13.19 26.36 9.07
C SER A 111 -14.62 26.79 9.39
N HIS A 112 -15.52 25.85 9.72
CA HIS A 112 -16.94 26.17 9.96
C HIS A 112 -17.27 26.42 11.44
N GLN A 113 -16.58 25.75 12.37
CA GLN A 113 -16.90 25.76 13.81
C GLN A 113 -15.87 26.53 14.63
N GLY A 114 -14.77 26.97 14.01
CA GLY A 114 -13.65 27.61 14.68
C GLY A 114 -12.61 26.62 15.21
N TYR A 115 -11.51 27.17 15.74
CA TYR A 115 -10.42 26.38 16.28
C TYR A 115 -10.85 25.57 17.51
N SER A 116 -10.48 24.29 17.54
CA SER A 116 -10.59 23.43 18.70
C SER A 116 -9.32 22.58 18.83
N PRO A 117 -8.72 22.44 20.03
CA PRO A 117 -7.54 21.60 20.24
C PRO A 117 -7.72 20.17 19.73
N LEU A 118 -8.90 19.58 19.96
CA LEU A 118 -9.23 18.21 19.54
C LEU A 118 -9.25 18.08 18.00
N LEU A 119 -9.83 19.06 17.31
CA LEU A 119 -9.87 19.05 15.84
C LEU A 119 -8.46 19.25 15.25
N PHE A 120 -7.66 20.10 15.89
CA PHE A 120 -6.29 20.36 15.44
C PHE A 120 -5.37 19.14 15.66
N GLU A 121 -5.47 18.46 16.80
CA GLU A 121 -4.76 17.20 17.06
C GLU A 121 -5.15 16.11 16.06
N ALA A 122 -6.46 15.95 15.82
CA ALA A 122 -6.97 15.01 14.82
C ALA A 122 -6.47 15.37 13.41
N LEU A 123 -6.46 16.65 13.04
CA LEU A 123 -5.90 17.11 11.77
C LEU A 123 -4.43 16.69 11.63
N VAL A 124 -3.57 17.14 12.55
CA VAL A 124 -2.12 16.95 12.44
C VAL A 124 -1.76 15.46 12.48
N THR A 125 -2.34 14.70 13.42
CA THR A 125 -2.02 13.27 13.58
C THR A 125 -2.41 12.47 12.35
N ASN A 126 -3.61 12.67 11.83
CA ASN A 126 -4.09 11.92 10.67
C ASN A 126 -3.38 12.37 9.38
N PHE A 127 -3.08 13.66 9.24
CA PHE A 127 -2.31 14.18 8.11
C PHE A 127 -0.91 13.60 8.07
N LEU A 128 -0.18 13.62 9.19
CA LEU A 128 1.18 13.08 9.27
C LEU A 128 1.19 11.56 9.02
N LYS A 129 0.26 10.80 9.62
CA LYS A 129 0.13 9.37 9.34
C LYS A 129 -0.13 9.10 7.86
N ALA A 130 -1.06 9.83 7.24
CA ALA A 130 -1.35 9.67 5.82
C ALA A 130 -0.11 10.00 4.97
N ALA A 131 0.56 11.13 5.24
CA ALA A 131 1.75 11.55 4.50
C ALA A 131 2.88 10.52 4.61
N PHE A 132 3.17 10.01 5.81
CA PHE A 132 4.24 9.02 6.00
C PHE A 132 3.90 7.66 5.37
N ILE A 133 2.65 7.20 5.43
CA ILE A 133 2.25 5.95 4.77
C ILE A 133 2.35 6.11 3.25
N VAL A 134 1.90 7.23 2.66
CA VAL A 134 2.06 7.50 1.22
C VAL A 134 3.53 7.59 0.83
N GLY A 135 4.35 8.25 1.65
CA GLY A 135 5.80 8.32 1.47
C GLY A 135 6.45 6.94 1.50
N ALA A 136 6.09 6.10 2.47
CA ALA A 136 6.56 4.73 2.62
C ALA A 136 6.17 3.85 1.41
N LEU A 137 4.95 3.98 0.89
CA LEU A 137 4.52 3.31 -0.34
C LEU A 137 5.36 3.75 -1.54
N SER A 138 5.55 5.06 -1.70
CA SER A 138 6.26 5.67 -2.84
C SER A 138 7.74 5.29 -2.86
N ILE A 139 8.41 5.39 -1.71
CA ILE A 139 9.82 5.05 -1.56
C ILE A 139 10.01 3.54 -1.69
N GLY A 140 9.24 2.75 -0.93
CA GLY A 140 9.44 1.31 -0.88
C GLY A 140 9.17 0.64 -2.23
N LEU A 141 8.20 1.11 -3.01
CA LEU A 141 7.96 0.57 -4.34
C LEU A 141 9.07 0.94 -5.35
N SER A 142 9.72 2.09 -5.18
CA SER A 142 10.79 2.56 -6.07
C SER A 142 12.13 1.87 -5.82
N LEU A 143 12.40 1.45 -4.58
CA LEU A 143 13.67 0.86 -4.15
C LEU A 143 14.09 -0.40 -4.93
N PRO A 144 13.23 -1.42 -5.11
CA PRO A 144 13.59 -2.62 -5.87
C PRO A 144 13.99 -2.31 -7.32
N GLY A 145 13.31 -1.35 -7.95
CA GLY A 145 13.62 -0.94 -9.31
C GLY A 145 15.01 -0.31 -9.42
N LEU A 146 15.36 0.58 -8.50
CA LEU A 146 16.67 1.24 -8.45
C LEU A 146 17.81 0.25 -8.15
N TRP A 147 17.57 -0.71 -7.26
CA TRP A 147 18.57 -1.68 -6.88
C TRP A 147 18.79 -2.75 -7.97
N LEU A 148 17.71 -3.33 -8.51
CA LEU A 148 17.77 -4.46 -9.44
C LEU A 148 18.01 -4.05 -10.90
N TYR A 149 17.56 -2.86 -11.31
CA TYR A 149 17.82 -2.32 -12.66
C TYR A 149 19.03 -1.38 -12.70
N ARG A 150 19.92 -1.40 -11.69
CA ARG A 150 21.19 -0.68 -11.75
C ARG A 150 21.94 -1.13 -13.02
N LYS A 151 21.87 -0.30 -14.06
CA LYS A 151 22.64 -0.46 -15.28
C LYS A 151 24.12 -0.46 -14.86
N ARG A 152 24.86 -1.51 -15.22
CA ARG A 152 26.29 -1.31 -15.45
C ARG A 152 26.36 -0.16 -16.47
N PRO A 153 27.09 0.93 -16.22
CA PRO A 153 27.37 1.88 -17.28
C PRO A 153 28.00 1.05 -18.39
N GLY A 154 27.33 0.98 -19.54
CA GLY A 154 27.96 0.45 -20.74
C GLY A 154 29.13 1.39 -21.02
N VAL A 155 30.34 0.88 -20.85
CA VAL A 155 31.55 1.42 -21.47
C VAL A 155 31.37 1.46 -22.97
#